data_AF-A0A2D7LAL4-F1
#
_entry.id   AF-A0A2D7LAL4-F1
#
_cell.length_a   1.000
_cell.length_b   1.000
_cell.length_c   1.000
_cell.angle_alpha   90.00
_cell.angle_beta   90.00
_cell.angle_gamma   90.00
#
_symmetry.space_group_name_H-M   'P 1'
#
loop_
_entity.id
_entity.type
_entity.pdbx_description
1 polymer ?
#
loop_
_entity_poly.entity_id
_entity_poly.type
_entity_poly.pdbx_seq_one_letter_code
_entity_poly.pdbx_strand_id
1 'polypeptide(L)' 'MKYVVVTGGVLSGLGKGITASSIGVLLKSAGLRLTSVKIDPYLNSDAGTMSPFEHGEVFV' A
#
# COMPACT_ATOMS: atom_id res chain seq x y z
N MET A 1 8.55 -11.57 15.87
CA MET A 1 7.73 -10.74 14.95
C MET A 1 8.68 -9.89 14.12
N LYS A 2 8.50 -9.82 12.80
CA LYS A 2 9.40 -9.07 11.89
C LYS A 2 8.57 -8.01 11.15
N TYR A 3 9.18 -6.87 10.88
CA TYR A 3 8.57 -5.76 10.13
C TYR A 3 9.44 -5.41 8.93
N VAL A 4 8.79 -5.18 7.79
CA VAL A 4 9.43 -4.67 6.57
C VAL A 4 8.80 -3.32 6.28
N VAL A 5 9.60 -2.26 6.31
CA VAL A 5 9.13 -0.90 6.03
C VAL A 5 9.49 -0.55 4.60
N VAL A 6 8.48 -0.20 3.80
CA VAL A 6 8.66 0.25 2.41
C VAL A 6 8.48 1.76 2.37
N THR A 7 9.54 2.48 2.04
CA THR A 7 9.52 3.94 1.85
C THR A 7 9.69 4.30 0.38
N GLY A 8 9.39 5.55 0.03
CA GLY A 8 9.53 6.06 -1.33
C GLY A 8 10.25 7.39 -1.38
N GLY A 9 11.19 7.53 -2.30
CA GLY A 9 11.84 8.80 -2.63
C GLY A 9 11.52 9.26 -4.04
N VAL A 10 11.92 10.51 -4.35
CA VAL A 10 11.87 11.15 -5.68
C VAL A 10 10.46 11.47 -6.18
N LEU A 11 9.62 10.48 -6.47
CA LEU A 11 8.30 10.69 -7.08
C LEU A 11 7.24 9.72 -6.52
N SER A 12 6.00 10.21 -6.37
CA SER A 12 4.83 9.36 -6.10
C SER A 12 4.38 8.63 -7.38
N GLY A 13 3.60 7.55 -7.27
CA GLY A 13 3.09 6.85 -8.45
C GLY A 13 4.06 5.90 -9.20
N LEU A 14 5.34 5.81 -8.80
CA LEU A 14 6.33 4.89 -9.42
C LEU A 14 6.07 3.37 -9.25
N GLY A 15 4.94 2.97 -8.66
CA GLY A 15 4.61 1.55 -8.48
C GLY A 15 5.03 0.91 -7.15
N LYS A 16 5.33 1.72 -6.12
CA LYS A 16 5.70 1.22 -4.77
C LYS A 16 4.72 0.20 -4.19
N GLY A 17 3.41 0.43 -4.37
CA GLY A 17 2.36 -0.50 -3.91
C GLY A 17 2.40 -1.84 -4.64
N ILE A 18 2.66 -1.83 -5.95
CA ILE A 18 2.78 -3.04 -6.77
C ILE A 18 4.01 -3.83 -6.32
N THR A 19 5.16 -3.17 -6.17
CA THR A 19 6.40 -3.83 -5.73
C THR A 19 6.24 -4.47 -4.34
N ALA A 20 5.68 -3.73 -3.37
CA ALA A 20 5.45 -4.26 -2.02
C ALA A 20 4.48 -5.47 -2.04
N SER A 21 3.44 -5.42 -2.86
CA SER A 21 2.46 -6.51 -3.01
C SER A 21 3.10 -7.76 -3.62
N SER A 22 3.92 -7.60 -4.67
CA SER A 22 4.66 -8.70 -5.30
C SER A 22 5.64 -9.38 -4.33
N ILE A 23 6.34 -8.60 -3.50
CA ILE A 23 7.18 -9.17 -2.42
C ILE A 23 6.32 -9.95 -1.42
N GLY A 24 5.16 -9.44 -1.05
CA GLY A 24 4.19 -10.14 -0.20
C GLY A 24 3.78 -11.50 -0.78
N VAL A 25 3.53 -11.59 -2.09
CA VAL A 25 3.23 -12.85 -2.76
C VAL A 25 4.40 -13.84 -2.63
N LEU A 26 5.63 -13.39 -2.88
CA LEU A 26 6.83 -14.25 -2.76
C LEU A 26 7.03 -14.78 -1.34
N LEU A 27 6.86 -13.92 -0.33
CA LEU A 27 6.99 -14.30 1.07
C LEU A 27 5.88 -15.28 1.50
N LYS A 28 4.66 -15.07 1.02
CA LYS A 28 3.55 -16.01 1.24
C LYS A 28 3.83 -17.37 0.59
N SER A 29 4.37 -17.38 -0.63
CA SER A 29 4.79 -18.62 -1.33
C SER A 29 5.93 -19.34 -0.60
N ALA A 30 6.77 -18.61 0.14
CA ALA A 30 7.80 -19.19 1.02
C ALA A 30 7.23 -19.73 2.37
N GLY A 31 5.91 -19.81 2.52
CA GLY A 31 5.24 -20.36 3.70
C GLY A 31 5.12 -19.38 4.88
N LEU A 32 5.40 -18.09 4.67
CA LEU A 32 5.31 -17.09 5.73
C LEU A 32 3.88 -16.55 5.86
N ARG A 33 3.38 -16.46 7.09
CA ARG A 33 2.20 -15.64 7.41
C ARG A 33 2.61 -14.18 7.52
N LEU A 34 1.95 -13.32 6.77
CA LEU A 34 2.19 -11.89 6.73
C LEU A 34 0.88 -11.12 6.57
N THR A 35 0.96 -9.84 6.85
CA THR A 35 -0.12 -8.86 6.64
C THR A 35 0.51 -7.56 6.14
N SER A 36 -0.30 -6.70 5.52
CA SER A 36 0.12 -5.39 5.04
C SER A 36 -0.56 -4.28 5.84
N VAL A 37 0.15 -3.17 6.05
CA VAL A 37 -0.39 -1.94 6.62
C VAL A 37 0.02 -0.81 5.70
N LYS A 38 -0.96 -0.06 5.20
CA LYS A 38 -0.76 1.14 4.38
C LYS A 38 -0.91 2.37 5.26
N ILE A 39 -0.01 3.35 5.08
CA ILE A 39 -0.05 4.63 5.78
C ILE A 39 -0.21 5.70 4.72
N ASP A 40 -1.36 6.37 4.72
CA ASP A 40 -1.66 7.47 3.82
C ASP A 40 -1.43 8.81 4.54
N PRO A 41 -0.58 9.71 4.02
CA PRO A 41 -0.28 11.00 4.66
C PRO A 41 -1.36 12.07 4.38
N TYR A 42 -2.59 11.66 4.09
CA TYR A 42 -3.72 12.57 3.86
C TYR A 42 -4.40 12.95 5.17
N LEU A 43 -5.04 14.12 5.20
CA LEU A 43 -5.81 14.58 6.37
C LEU A 43 -7.15 13.86 6.50
N ASN A 44 -7.71 13.40 5.37
CA ASN A 44 -8.98 12.70 5.32
C ASN A 44 -8.93 11.44 6.21
N SER A 45 -9.94 11.26 7.05
CA SER A 45 -10.04 10.07 7.91
C SER A 45 -10.27 8.79 7.11
N ASP A 46 -10.91 8.91 5.94
CA ASP A 46 -11.20 7.83 5.01
C ASP A 46 -11.28 8.37 3.58
N ALA A 47 -11.16 7.46 2.61
CA ALA A 47 -11.17 7.80 1.18
C ALA A 47 -12.58 8.12 0.65
N GLY A 48 -13.66 7.88 1.40
CA GLY A 48 -15.04 8.11 0.98
C GLY A 48 -15.38 9.60 0.79
N THR A 49 -14.58 10.49 1.36
CA THR A 49 -14.68 11.95 1.16
C THR A 49 -13.94 12.45 -0.08
N MET A 50 -13.19 11.60 -0.78
CA MET A 50 -12.38 11.96 -1.94
C MET A 50 -13.14 11.66 -3.24
N SER A 51 -12.98 12.52 -4.26
CA SER A 51 -13.58 12.31 -5.58
C SER A 51 -12.94 11.11 -6.30
N PRO A 52 -13.70 10.06 -6.69
CA PRO A 52 -13.14 8.87 -7.32
C PRO A 52 -12.49 9.13 -8.69
N PHE A 53 -12.98 10.14 -9.42
CA PHE A 53 -12.47 10.48 -10.75
C PHE A 53 -11.09 11.13 -10.70
N GLU A 54 -10.72 11.74 -9.57
CA GLU A 54 -9.46 12.44 -9.40
C GLU A 54 -8.43 11.64 -8.59
N HIS A 55 -8.89 10.89 -7.59
CA HIS A 55 -8.03 10.23 -6.61
C HIS A 55 -8.05 8.69 -6.69
N GLY A 56 -8.90 8.12 -7.55
CA GLY A 56 -9.08 6.68 -7.69
C GLY A 56 -10.24 6.13 -6.85
N GLU A 57 -10.55 4.86 -7.06
CA GLU A 57 -11.65 4.17 -6.38
C GLU A 57 -11.44 4.04 -4.86
N VAL A 58 -12.55 3.91 -4.14
CA VAL A 58 -12.56 3.55 -2.72
C VAL A 58 -12.71 2.04 -2.60
N PHE A 59 -11.72 1.36 -2.03
CA PHE A 59 -11.76 -0.07 -1.75
C PHE A 59 -12.43 -0.33 -0.40
N VAL A 60 -13.45 -1.19 -0.37
CA VAL A 60 -14.25 -1.56 0.81
C VAL A 60 -14.00 -3.03 1.15
#